data_AF-A0A947SH49-F1
#
_entry.id   AF-A0A947SH49-F1
#
_cell.length_a   1.000
_cell.length_b   1.000
_cell.length_c   1.000
_cell.angle_alpha   90.00
_cell.angle_beta   90.00
_cell.angle_gamma   90.00
#
_symmetry.space_group_name_H-M   'P 1'
#
loop_
_entity.id
_entity.type
_entity.pdbx_description
1 polymer ?
#
loop_
_entity_poly.entity_id
_entity_poly.type
_entity_poly.pdbx_seq_one_letter_code
_entity_poly.pdbx_strand_id
1 'polypeptide(L)'
;MTPARKTFVWILGLATGLGLLLGIANVFAPDAVSVTWNEENVEGLNSIWVGLFSGLIPGLMLSLFAAGIVAIFTRGRNKPAKD
;
A
#
# COMPACT_ATOMS: atom_id res chain seq x y z
N MET A 1 -13.56 7.49 -13.85
CA MET A 1 -12.32 7.31 -13.04
C MET A 1 -11.17 7.00 -14.00
N THR A 2 -10.02 7.68 -13.92
CA THR A 2 -8.91 7.40 -14.85
C THR A 2 -8.30 6.02 -14.56
N PRO A 3 -7.71 5.32 -15.55
CA PRO A 3 -7.07 4.02 -15.33
C PRO A 3 -6.01 4.08 -14.23
N ALA A 4 -5.19 5.14 -14.22
CA ALA A 4 -4.19 5.37 -13.17
C ALA A 4 -4.81 5.48 -11.77
N ARG A 5 -5.93 6.22 -11.64
CA ARG A 5 -6.63 6.37 -10.35
C ARG A 5 -7.29 5.06 -9.90
N LYS A 6 -7.78 4.24 -10.84
CA LYS A 6 -8.30 2.90 -10.54
C LYS A 6 -7.18 1.99 -10.03
N THR A 7 -6.05 1.93 -10.71
CA THR A 7 -4.87 1.14 -10.29
C THR A 7 -4.37 1.57 -8.92
N PHE A 8 -4.29 2.89 -8.67
CA PHE A 8 -3.92 3.43 -7.36
C PHE A 8 -4.83 2.89 -6.25
N VAL A 9 -6.14 3.05 -6.40
CA VAL A 9 -7.12 2.66 -5.35
C VAL A 9 -7.13 1.15 -5.12
N TRP A 10 -7.01 0.35 -6.18
CA TRP A 10 -6.96 -1.11 -6.02
C TRP A 10 -5.73 -1.58 -5.27
N ILE A 11 -4.54 -1.08 -5.63
CA ILE A 11 -3.29 -1.48 -4.98
C ILE A 11 -3.25 -0.97 -3.54
N LEU A 12 -3.63 0.30 -3.34
CA LEU A 12 -3.67 0.90 -2.01
C LEU A 12 -4.69 0.16 -1.12
N GLY A 13 -5.88 -0.14 -1.65
CA GLY A 13 -6.93 -0.84 -0.91
C GLY A 13 -6.49 -2.25 -0.48
N LEU A 14 -5.88 -3.02 -1.38
CA LEU A 14 -5.38 -4.36 -1.07
C LEU A 14 -4.24 -4.32 -0.04
N ALA A 15 -3.25 -3.44 -0.23
CA ALA A 15 -2.13 -3.31 0.70
C ALA A 15 -2.56 -2.81 2.08
N THR A 16 -3.46 -1.82 2.12
CA THR A 16 -4.03 -1.31 3.37
C THR A 16 -4.86 -2.39 4.06
N GLY A 17 -5.68 -3.14 3.32
CA GLY A 17 -6.47 -4.24 3.85
C GLY A 17 -5.61 -5.33 4.49
N LEU A 18 -4.52 -5.72 3.82
CA LEU A 18 -3.54 -6.66 4.37
C LEU A 18 -2.87 -6.12 5.64
N GLY A 19 -2.42 -4.86 5.65
CA GLY A 19 -1.86 -4.25 6.86
C GLY A 19 -2.86 -4.17 8.01
N LEU A 20 -4.13 -3.89 7.72
CA LEU A 20 -5.20 -3.87 8.73
C LEU A 20 -5.42 -5.26 9.33
N LEU A 21 -5.41 -6.31 8.50
CA LEU A 21 -5.49 -7.70 8.98
C LEU A 21 -4.30 -8.07 9.86
N LEU A 22 -3.08 -7.64 9.50
CA LEU A 22 -1.87 -7.86 10.31
C LEU A 22 -1.91 -7.08 11.63
N GLY A 23 -2.39 -5.84 11.61
CA GLY A 23 -2.60 -5.04 12.82
C GLY A 23 -3.63 -5.68 13.75
N ILE A 24 -4.75 -6.18 13.21
CA ILE A 24 -5.75 -6.92 13.98
C ILE A 24 -5.16 -8.22 14.54
N ALA A 25 -4.41 -8.98 13.72
CA ALA A 25 -3.74 -10.19 14.18
C ALA A 25 -2.78 -9.91 15.35
N ASN A 26 -2.05 -8.80 15.30
CA ASN A 26 -1.17 -8.36 16.38
C ASN A 26 -1.94 -8.00 17.68
N VAL A 27 -3.18 -7.51 17.59
CA VAL A 27 -4.04 -7.29 18.78
C VAL A 27 -4.41 -8.62 19.47
N PHE A 28 -4.73 -9.65 18.70
CA PHE A 28 -5.14 -10.95 19.25
C PHE A 28 -3.96 -11.88 19.59
N ALA A 29 -2.86 -11.73 18.87
CA ALA A 29 -1.65 -12.53 19.01
C ALA A 29 -0.41 -11.63 18.74
N PRO A 30 0.06 -10.89 19.76
CA PRO A 30 1.15 -9.93 19.60
C PRO A 30 2.47 -10.56 19.12
N ASP A 31 2.71 -11.83 19.43
CA ASP A 31 3.90 -12.57 18.99
C ASP A 31 3.78 -13.17 17.57
N ALA A 32 2.58 -13.13 16.96
CA ALA A 32 2.37 -13.71 15.63
C ALA A 32 2.84 -12.79 14.49
N VAL A 33 3.00 -11.50 14.77
CA VAL A 33 3.41 -10.50 13.78
C VAL A 33 4.54 -9.66 14.37
N SER A 34 5.77 -9.96 13.97
CA SER A 34 6.94 -9.17 14.32
C SER A 34 7.34 -8.23 13.18
N VAL A 35 7.78 -7.03 13.53
CA VAL A 35 8.40 -6.10 12.58
C VAL A 35 9.89 -6.06 12.89
N THR A 36 10.68 -6.58 11.96
CA THR A 36 12.14 -6.52 12.05
C THR A 36 12.65 -5.22 11.44
N TRP A 37 13.39 -4.43 12.23
CA TRP A 37 14.09 -3.25 11.74
C TRP A 37 15.57 -3.42 12.00
N ASN A 38 16.39 -3.39 10.94
CA ASN A 38 17.84 -3.57 11.05
C ASN A 38 18.23 -4.87 11.80
N GLU A 39 17.57 -5.99 11.45
CA GLU A 39 17.75 -7.33 12.04
C GLU A 39 17.30 -7.51 13.50
N GLU A 40 16.76 -6.45 14.12
CA GLU A 40 16.22 -6.51 15.48
C GLU A 40 14.69 -6.52 15.44
N ASN A 41 14.07 -7.37 16.26
CA ASN A 41 12.61 -7.35 16.44
C ASN A 41 12.25 -6.09 17.23
N VAL A 42 11.47 -5.21 16.64
CA VAL A 42 10.98 -4.03 17.34
C VAL A 42 9.82 -4.44 18.23
N GLU A 43 10.12 -4.67 19.50
CA GLU A 43 9.13 -4.99 20.53
C GLU A 43 8.30 -3.75 20.92
N GLY A 44 7.06 -3.97 21.36
CA GLY A 44 6.20 -2.89 21.86
C GLY A 44 5.59 -1.97 20.78
N LEU A 45 5.70 -2.32 19.50
CA LEU A 45 4.95 -1.65 18.44
C LEU A 45 3.45 -1.83 18.67
N ASN A 46 2.75 -0.72 18.93
CA ASN A 46 1.29 -0.71 18.97
C ASN A 46 0.73 -1.27 17.65
N SER A 47 -0.32 -2.10 17.72
CA SER A 47 -1.07 -2.65 16.59
C SER A 47 -1.33 -1.68 15.43
N ILE A 48 -1.54 -0.39 15.73
CA ILE A 48 -1.68 0.68 14.74
C ILE A 48 -0.42 0.84 13.90
N TRP A 49 0.75 0.85 14.54
CA TRP A 49 2.04 0.95 13.84
C TRP A 49 2.34 -0.28 13.01
N VAL A 50 2.03 -1.48 13.51
CA VAL A 50 2.16 -2.73 12.74
C VAL A 50 1.35 -2.63 11.45
N GLY A 51 0.09 -2.20 11.52
CA GLY A 51 -0.74 -2.04 10.32
C GLY A 51 -0.27 -0.93 9.37
N LEU A 52 0.25 0.17 9.92
CA LEU A 52 0.81 1.27 9.11
C LEU A 52 2.07 0.86 8.35
N PHE A 53 3.03 0.25 9.03
CA PHE A 53 4.32 -0.12 8.45
C PHE A 53 4.24 -1.37 7.56
N SER A 54 3.36 -2.32 7.86
CA SER A 54 3.19 -3.53 7.04
C SER A 54 2.30 -3.32 5.82
N GLY A 55 1.39 -2.34 5.84
CA GLY A 55 0.40 -2.16 4.77
C GLY A 55 0.32 -0.75 4.20
N LEU A 56 -0.07 0.24 5.01
CA LEU A 56 -0.43 1.56 4.48
C LEU A 56 0.76 2.26 3.80
N ILE A 57 1.91 2.30 4.46
CA ILE A 57 3.12 2.96 3.94
C ILE A 57 3.64 2.27 2.67
N PRO A 58 3.96 0.96 2.69
CA PRO A 58 4.42 0.27 1.48
C PRO A 58 3.35 0.27 0.37
N GLY A 59 2.07 0.15 0.75
CA GLY A 59 0.93 0.24 -0.16
C GLY A 59 0.79 1.59 -0.85
N LEU A 60 1.00 2.68 -0.12
CA LEU A 60 1.03 4.04 -0.69
C LEU A 60 2.17 4.18 -1.69
N MET A 61 3.37 3.72 -1.36
CA MET A 61 4.52 3.78 -2.29
C MET A 61 4.24 2.97 -3.56
N LEU A 62 3.86 1.69 -3.42
CA LEU A 62 3.58 0.78 -4.53
C LEU A 62 2.44 1.30 -5.42
N SER A 63 1.35 1.77 -4.81
CA SER A 63 0.23 2.33 -5.55
C SER A 63 0.61 3.60 -6.32
N LEU A 64 1.45 4.47 -5.77
CA LEU A 64 1.96 5.66 -6.45
C LEU A 64 2.83 5.30 -7.66
N PHE A 65 3.75 4.36 -7.49
CA PHE A 65 4.60 3.87 -8.60
C PHE A 65 3.76 3.24 -9.71
N ALA A 66 2.85 2.33 -9.36
CA ALA A 66 1.99 1.67 -10.33
C ALA A 66 1.04 2.65 -11.04
N ALA A 67 0.46 3.60 -10.30
CA ALA A 67 -0.37 4.65 -10.89
C ALA A 67 0.43 5.56 -11.81
N GLY A 68 1.67 5.92 -11.44
CA GLY A 68 2.58 6.69 -12.28
C GLY A 68 2.91 5.98 -13.59
N ILE A 69 3.24 4.68 -13.53
CA ILE A 69 3.47 3.83 -14.71
C ILE A 69 2.23 3.81 -15.60
N VAL A 70 1.06 3.48 -15.04
CA VAL A 70 -0.19 3.45 -15.80
C VAL A 70 -0.50 4.82 -16.40
N ALA A 71 -0.23 5.91 -15.69
CA ALA A 71 -0.43 7.26 -16.20
C ALA A 71 0.45 7.53 -17.43
N ILE A 72 1.73 7.14 -17.40
CA ILE A 72 2.66 7.30 -18.54
C ILE A 72 2.13 6.54 -19.77
N PHE A 73 1.73 5.29 -19.60
CA PHE A 73 1.24 4.46 -20.71
C PHE A 73 -0.14 4.88 -21.22
N THR A 74 -0.98 5.46 -20.36
CA THR A 74 -2.33 5.91 -20.77
C THR A 74 -2.36 7.35 -21.28
N ARG A 75 -1.29 8.14 -21.10
CA ARG A 75 -1.17 9.54 -21.54
C ARG A 75 -1.29 9.71 -23.06
N GLY A 76 -0.93 8.70 -23.85
CA GLY A 76 -1.01 8.72 -25.31
C GLY A 76 -2.44 8.59 -25.89
N ARG A 77 -3.40 8.09 -25.09
CA ARG A 77 -4.78 7.82 -25.58
C ARG A 77 -5.72 9.02 -25.52
N ASN A 78 -5.32 10.09 -24.84
CA ASN A 78 -6.15 11.27 -24.56
C ASN A 78 -5.67 12.54 -25.29
N LYS A 79 -4.82 12.44 -26.32
CA LYS A 79 -4.67 13.58 -27.23
C LYS A 79 -5.96 13.65 -28.05
N PRO A 80 -6.82 14.68 -27.90
CA PRO A 80 -7.82 14.94 -28.92
C PRO A 80 -7.09 15.10 -30.24
N ALA A 81 -7.58 14.42 -31.28
CA ALA A 81 -7.14 14.68 -32.65
C ALA A 81 -7.23 16.20 -32.85
N LYS A 82 -6.09 16.84 -33.10
CA LYS A 82 -6.09 18.19 -33.65
C LYS A 82 -6.47 18.00 -35.11
N ASP A 83 -7.76 18.12 -35.38
CA ASP A 83 -8.28 18.44 -36.71
C ASP A 83 -7.98 19.92 -37.02
#